data_AF-A0A2V9PAR0-F1
#
_entry.id   AF-A0A2V9PAR0-F1
#
_cell.length_a   1.000
_cell.length_b   1.000
_cell.length_c   1.000
_cell.angle_alpha   90.00
_cell.angle_beta   90.00
_cell.angle_gamma   90.00
#
_symmetry.space_group_name_H-M   'P 1'
#
loop_
_entity.id
_entity.type
_entity.pdbx_description
1 polymer ?
#
loop_
_entity_poly.entity_id
_entity_poly.type
_entity_poly.pdbx_seq_one_letter_code
_entity_poly.pdbx_strand_id
1 'polypeptide(L)'
;MSTNESPSFAKPVIDISAALQQHPPGPGFELSDPNNPPWGVSQAFLTFAASVLLLFFLPILTALPYAFYKIWVFGSRPEMLAADKNFIFFSLLGMIPSHVLSFLVVWLVVTNRGRRPFWQSLAWSWPENLGPWKNAGLALGLPLLLLLIGLLITYFVGGSETELDKLVNSSYRARLV
;
A
#
# COMPACT_ATOMS: atom_id res chain seq x y z
N MET A 1 6.10 -46.91 76.36
CA MET A 1 7.02 -46.81 75.21
C MET A 1 6.20 -46.21 74.08
N SER A 2 6.33 -44.90 73.85
CA SER A 2 5.45 -44.13 72.94
C SER A 2 6.21 -43.87 71.65
N THR A 3 5.72 -44.38 70.51
CA THR A 3 6.34 -44.18 69.20
C THR A 3 5.85 -42.86 68.60
N ASN A 4 6.80 -41.96 68.39
CA ASN A 4 6.60 -40.63 67.84
C ASN A 4 6.63 -40.74 66.30
N GLU A 5 5.47 -40.89 65.65
CA GLU A 5 5.39 -40.81 64.20
C GLU A 5 5.01 -39.39 63.78
N SER A 6 5.98 -38.66 63.24
CA SER A 6 5.71 -37.35 62.62
C SER A 6 5.07 -37.55 61.25
N PRO A 7 3.96 -36.85 60.93
CA PRO A 7 3.34 -36.96 59.61
C PRO A 7 4.27 -36.38 58.54
N SER A 8 4.69 -37.23 57.61
CA SER A 8 5.45 -36.85 56.43
C SER A 8 4.56 -36.01 55.50
N PHE A 9 4.74 -34.69 55.54
CA PHE A 9 4.16 -33.78 54.56
C PHE A 9 4.95 -33.88 53.25
N ALA A 10 4.67 -34.91 52.46
CA ALA A 10 5.05 -34.94 51.05
C ALA A 10 4.27 -33.82 50.33
N LYS A 11 4.91 -32.67 50.12
CA LYS A 11 4.36 -31.63 49.23
C LYS A 11 4.23 -32.23 47.83
N PRO A 12 3.06 -32.18 47.18
CA PRO A 12 2.98 -32.53 45.78
C PRO A 12 3.86 -31.54 45.02
N VAL A 13 4.94 -32.04 44.43
CA VAL A 13 5.71 -31.30 43.45
C VAL A 13 4.77 -31.09 42.28
N ILE A 14 4.16 -29.92 42.22
CA ILE A 14 3.41 -29.49 41.04
C ILE A 14 4.47 -29.40 39.95
N ASP A 15 4.46 -30.37 39.04
CA ASP A 15 5.37 -30.41 37.90
C ASP A 15 4.91 -29.33 36.92
N ILE A 16 5.42 -28.11 37.11
CA ILE A 16 5.11 -26.94 36.29
C ILE A 16 5.44 -27.23 34.81
N SER A 17 6.40 -28.12 34.57
CA SER A 17 6.77 -28.64 33.24
C SER A 17 5.58 -29.28 32.52
N ALA A 18 4.78 -30.08 33.23
CA ALA A 18 3.59 -30.74 32.67
C ALA A 18 2.46 -29.73 32.42
N ALA A 19 2.31 -28.71 33.28
CA ALA A 19 1.31 -27.66 33.11
C ALA A 19 1.63 -26.72 31.94
N LEU A 20 2.90 -26.47 31.65
CA LEU A 20 3.34 -25.68 30.49
C LEU A 20 3.24 -26.44 29.16
N GLN A 21 3.24 -27.78 29.18
CA GLN A 21 3.06 -28.61 27.99
C GLN A 21 1.59 -28.78 27.58
N GLN A 22 0.65 -28.50 28.49
CA GLN A 22 -0.79 -28.64 28.26
C GLN A 22 -1.46 -27.36 27.74
N HIS A 23 -0.75 -26.46 27.05
CA HIS A 23 -1.47 -25.47 26.26
C HIS A 23 -2.15 -26.23 25.11
N PRO A 24 -3.49 -26.36 25.11
CA PRO A 24 -4.16 -26.90 23.93
C PRO A 24 -3.73 -26.04 22.75
N PRO A 25 -3.63 -26.60 21.53
CA PRO A 25 -3.57 -25.76 20.34
C PRO A 25 -4.88 -24.99 20.33
N GLY A 26 -4.89 -23.79 20.94
CA GLY A 26 -5.93 -22.80 20.74
C GLY A 26 -6.08 -22.63 19.23
N PRO A 27 -7.29 -22.33 18.73
CA PRO A 27 -7.55 -22.22 17.30
C PRO A 27 -6.43 -21.43 16.66
N GLY A 28 -5.56 -22.16 15.97
CA GLY A 28 -4.29 -21.65 15.53
C GLY A 28 -4.59 -20.53 14.57
N PHE A 29 -4.28 -19.30 14.97
CA PHE A 29 -3.84 -18.33 14.00
C PHE A 29 -2.54 -18.93 13.44
N GLU A 30 -2.66 -19.83 12.45
CA GLU A 30 -1.53 -20.29 11.67
C GLU A 30 -0.80 -19.02 11.25
N LEU A 31 0.37 -18.80 11.87
CA LEU A 31 1.26 -17.70 11.52
C LEU A 31 1.42 -17.79 10.01
N SER A 32 0.92 -16.79 9.27
CA SER A 32 1.02 -16.76 7.81
C SER A 32 2.47 -17.06 7.43
N ASP A 33 2.73 -18.24 6.85
CA ASP A 33 4.05 -18.59 6.35
C ASP A 33 4.35 -17.65 5.17
N PRO A 34 5.39 -16.80 5.26
CA PRO A 34 5.75 -15.88 4.19
C PRO A 34 6.01 -16.60 2.86
N ASN A 35 6.40 -17.88 2.90
CA ASN A 35 6.68 -18.69 1.71
C ASN A 35 5.45 -19.38 1.13
N ASN A 36 4.31 -19.34 1.81
CA ASN A 36 3.06 -19.94 1.33
C ASN A 36 1.87 -19.00 1.63
N PRO A 37 1.80 -17.83 0.96
CA PRO A 37 0.67 -16.94 1.14
C PRO A 37 -0.63 -17.64 0.71
N PRO A 38 -1.75 -17.38 1.40
CA PRO A 38 -3.05 -17.97 1.05
C PRO A 38 -3.55 -17.52 -0.33
N TRP A 39 -2.91 -16.50 -0.90
CA TRP A 39 -3.10 -16.01 -2.26
C TRP A 39 -1.95 -16.50 -3.14
N GLY A 40 -2.25 -17.37 -4.10
CA GLY A 40 -1.25 -17.93 -5.01
C GLY A 40 -0.67 -16.91 -6.00
N VAL A 41 0.43 -17.25 -6.66
CA VAL A 41 1.11 -16.40 -7.66
C VAL A 41 0.17 -15.92 -8.76
N SER A 42 -0.77 -16.78 -9.19
CA SER A 42 -1.78 -16.42 -10.19
C SER A 42 -2.71 -15.31 -9.72
N GLN A 43 -3.14 -15.33 -8.45
CA GLN A 43 -3.96 -14.27 -7.88
C GLN A 43 -3.18 -12.97 -7.73
N ALA A 44 -1.90 -13.04 -7.34
CA ALA A 44 -1.03 -11.87 -7.30
C ALA A 44 -0.90 -11.22 -8.70
N PHE A 45 -0.67 -12.03 -9.73
CA PHE A 45 -0.57 -11.56 -11.11
C PHE A 45 -1.87 -10.94 -11.63
N LEU A 46 -3.01 -11.58 -11.36
CA LEU A 46 -4.33 -11.03 -11.73
C LEU A 46 -4.63 -9.72 -11.02
N THR A 47 -4.26 -9.61 -9.74
CA THR A 47 -4.45 -8.38 -8.95
C THR A 47 -3.58 -7.25 -9.48
N PHE A 48 -2.32 -7.56 -9.83
CA PHE A 48 -1.43 -6.62 -10.49
C PHE A 48 -2.00 -6.14 -11.82
N ALA A 49 -2.41 -7.08 -12.69
CA ALA A 49 -2.99 -6.74 -13.99
C ALA A 49 -4.28 -5.92 -13.84
N ALA A 50 -5.16 -6.29 -12.92
CA ALA A 50 -6.39 -5.55 -12.63
C ALA A 50 -6.09 -4.14 -12.11
N SER A 51 -5.08 -3.96 -11.26
CA SER A 51 -4.65 -2.65 -10.75
C SER A 51 -4.13 -1.76 -11.88
N VAL A 52 -3.26 -2.29 -12.75
CA VAL A 52 -2.74 -1.55 -13.92
C VAL A 52 -3.87 -1.16 -14.86
N LEU A 53 -4.81 -2.07 -15.14
CA LEU A 53 -5.99 -1.78 -15.94
C LEU A 53 -6.84 -0.68 -15.30
N LEU A 54 -7.13 -0.75 -14.00
CA LEU A 54 -7.89 0.28 -13.29
C LEU A 54 -7.25 1.66 -13.42
N LEU A 55 -5.93 1.75 -13.21
CA LEU A 55 -5.19 3.00 -13.29
C LEU A 55 -5.19 3.61 -14.69
N PHE A 56 -5.29 2.79 -15.74
CA PHE A 56 -5.39 3.27 -17.11
C PHE A 56 -6.83 3.64 -17.48
N PHE A 57 -7.78 2.76 -17.20
CA PHE A 57 -9.15 2.89 -17.68
C PHE A 57 -9.99 3.91 -16.92
N LEU A 58 -9.82 4.05 -15.59
CA LEU A 58 -10.66 4.96 -14.82
C LEU A 58 -10.41 6.44 -15.09
N PRO A 59 -9.16 6.95 -15.22
CA PRO A 59 -8.92 8.34 -15.60
C PRO A 59 -9.48 8.64 -17.00
N ILE A 60 -9.36 7.68 -17.93
CA ILE A 60 -9.94 7.80 -19.27
C ILE A 60 -11.47 7.87 -19.18
N LEU A 61 -12.10 6.98 -18.40
CA LEU A 61 -13.55 6.93 -18.25
C LEU A 61 -14.12 8.20 -17.60
N THR A 62 -13.37 8.83 -16.69
CA THR A 62 -13.76 10.11 -16.06
C THR A 62 -13.51 11.31 -16.96
N ALA A 63 -12.46 11.30 -17.80
CA ALA A 63 -12.19 12.35 -18.77
C ALA A 63 -13.08 12.28 -20.03
N LEU A 64 -13.60 11.08 -20.37
CA LEU A 64 -14.37 10.80 -21.58
C LEU A 64 -15.61 11.68 -21.77
N PRO A 65 -16.49 11.86 -20.76
CA PRO A 65 -17.71 12.67 -20.92
C PRO A 65 -17.39 14.12 -21.30
N TYR A 66 -16.34 14.68 -20.70
CA TYR A 66 -15.90 16.04 -20.98
C TYR A 66 -15.26 16.16 -22.38
N ALA A 67 -14.43 15.19 -22.76
CA ALA A 67 -13.87 15.12 -24.11
C ALA A 67 -14.97 15.03 -25.17
N PHE A 68 -15.98 14.18 -24.94
CA PHE A 68 -17.11 13.99 -25.86
C PHE A 68 -17.94 15.26 -26.00
N TYR A 69 -18.30 15.90 -24.88
CA TYR A 69 -19.00 17.19 -24.90
C TYR A 69 -18.23 18.25 -25.70
N LYS A 70 -16.92 18.35 -25.47
CA LYS A 70 -16.10 19.37 -26.12
C LYS A 70 -15.92 19.13 -27.62
N ILE A 71 -15.74 17.87 -28.03
CA ILE A 71 -15.67 17.49 -29.45
C ILE A 71 -17.00 17.77 -30.14
N TRP A 72 -18.12 17.53 -29.46
CA TRP A 72 -19.45 17.75 -30.01
C TRP A 72 -19.81 19.23 -30.17
N VAL A 73 -19.41 20.08 -29.23
CA VAL A 73 -19.71 21.53 -29.24
C VAL A 73 -18.69 22.35 -30.04
N PHE A 74 -17.39 22.01 -29.98
CA PHE A 74 -16.31 22.82 -30.53
C PHE A 74 -15.50 22.14 -31.64
N GLY A 75 -15.83 20.88 -31.99
CA GLY A 75 -15.13 20.09 -32.99
C GLY A 75 -13.87 19.38 -32.46
N SER A 76 -13.37 18.41 -33.22
CA SER A 76 -12.19 17.60 -32.86
C SER A 76 -10.89 18.36 -33.10
N ARG A 77 -10.49 19.23 -32.16
CA ARG A 77 -9.15 19.83 -32.12
C ARG A 77 -8.35 19.27 -30.94
N PRO A 78 -7.61 18.16 -31.13
CA PRO A 78 -6.89 17.48 -30.04
C PRO A 78 -5.87 18.39 -29.34
N GLU A 79 -5.26 19.31 -30.08
CA GLU A 79 -4.32 20.32 -29.57
C GLU A 79 -4.96 21.27 -28.55
N MET A 80 -6.25 21.62 -28.75
CA MET A 80 -7.03 22.45 -27.83
C MET A 80 -7.60 21.67 -26.64
N LEU A 81 -7.59 20.35 -26.68
CA LEU A 81 -8.00 19.49 -25.56
C LEU A 81 -6.85 19.32 -24.57
N ALA A 82 -5.63 19.09 -25.07
CA ALA A 82 -4.43 18.94 -24.24
C ALA A 82 -4.05 20.24 -23.50
N ALA A 83 -4.31 21.41 -24.09
CA ALA A 83 -4.02 22.71 -23.47
C ALA A 83 -5.14 23.23 -22.54
N ASP A 84 -6.27 22.51 -22.41
CA ASP A 84 -7.39 22.98 -21.61
C ASP A 84 -7.24 22.57 -20.14
N LYS A 85 -7.10 23.59 -19.28
CA LYS A 85 -7.06 23.48 -17.83
C LYS A 85 -8.17 22.59 -17.26
N ASN A 86 -9.37 22.65 -17.82
CA ASN A 86 -10.49 21.84 -17.34
C ASN A 86 -10.30 20.35 -17.67
N PHE A 87 -9.77 20.02 -18.85
CA PHE A 87 -9.49 18.64 -19.24
C PHE A 87 -8.44 18.00 -18.32
N ILE A 88 -7.37 18.74 -18.03
CA ILE A 88 -6.32 18.30 -17.10
C ILE A 88 -6.91 18.12 -15.69
N PHE A 89 -7.74 19.06 -15.23
CA PHE A 89 -8.36 18.99 -13.90
C PHE A 89 -9.29 17.77 -13.75
N PHE A 90 -10.12 17.47 -14.76
CA PHE A 90 -10.96 16.27 -14.75
C PHE A 90 -10.14 14.98 -14.79
N SER A 91 -9.04 14.96 -15.55
CA SER A 91 -8.13 13.81 -15.59
C SER A 91 -7.44 13.58 -14.24
N LEU A 92 -7.00 14.65 -13.58
CA LEU A 92 -6.40 14.61 -12.25
C LEU A 92 -7.42 14.18 -11.18
N LEU A 93 -8.64 14.71 -11.26
CA LEU A 93 -9.75 14.28 -10.40
C LEU A 93 -10.09 12.80 -10.60
N GLY A 94 -9.95 12.27 -11.82
CA GLY A 94 -10.12 10.86 -12.13
C GLY A 94 -9.03 9.95 -11.56
N MET A 95 -7.83 10.47 -11.36
CA MET A 95 -6.70 9.72 -10.79
C MET A 95 -6.92 9.37 -9.31
N ILE A 96 -7.51 10.27 -8.51
CA ILE A 96 -7.79 10.05 -7.09
C ILE A 96 -8.67 8.80 -6.85
N PRO A 97 -9.90 8.70 -7.42
CA PRO A 97 -10.74 7.51 -7.22
C PRO A 97 -10.09 6.27 -7.84
N SER A 98 -9.28 6.41 -8.90
CA SER A 98 -8.53 5.28 -9.47
C SER A 98 -7.57 4.67 -8.45
N HIS A 99 -6.83 5.50 -7.73
CA HIS A 99 -5.95 5.03 -6.66
C HIS A 99 -6.73 4.36 -5.53
N VAL A 100 -7.82 4.98 -5.07
CA VAL A 100 -8.67 4.40 -4.01
C VAL A 100 -9.19 3.02 -4.43
N LEU A 101 -9.66 2.88 -5.68
CA LEU A 101 -10.20 1.62 -6.17
C LEU A 101 -9.10 0.57 -6.36
N SER A 102 -7.92 0.96 -6.88
CA SER A 102 -6.77 0.05 -6.99
C SER A 102 -6.32 -0.47 -5.62
N PHE A 103 -6.28 0.40 -4.61
CA PHE A 103 -5.97 0.02 -3.24
C PHE A 103 -7.02 -0.93 -2.68
N LEU A 104 -8.31 -0.68 -2.96
CA LEU A 104 -9.40 -1.53 -2.53
C LEU A 104 -9.34 -2.93 -3.16
N VAL A 105 -8.99 -3.03 -4.45
CA VAL A 105 -8.80 -4.32 -5.14
C VAL A 105 -7.64 -5.09 -4.50
N VAL A 106 -6.49 -4.44 -4.32
CA VAL A 106 -5.32 -5.05 -3.66
C VAL A 106 -5.69 -5.50 -2.25
N TRP A 107 -6.35 -4.64 -1.47
CA TRP A 107 -6.79 -4.95 -0.12
C TRP A 107 -7.70 -6.17 -0.09
N LEU A 108 -8.67 -6.27 -1.01
CA LEU A 108 -9.62 -7.37 -1.05
C LEU A 108 -8.94 -8.70 -1.35
N VAL A 109 -7.96 -8.72 -2.26
CA VAL A 109 -7.19 -9.94 -2.56
C VAL A 109 -6.27 -10.30 -1.40
N VAL A 110 -5.48 -9.35 -0.90
CA VAL A 110 -4.52 -9.57 0.18
C VAL A 110 -5.20 -10.06 1.46
N THR A 111 -6.31 -9.42 1.85
CA THR A 111 -7.05 -9.80 3.08
C THR A 111 -7.96 -11.00 2.89
N ASN A 112 -8.04 -11.57 1.69
CA ASN A 112 -9.00 -12.60 1.30
C ASN A 112 -10.43 -12.21 1.70
N ARG A 113 -10.89 -11.04 1.23
CA ARG A 113 -12.17 -10.40 1.57
C ARG A 113 -12.33 -10.07 3.06
N GLY A 114 -11.27 -9.57 3.71
CA GLY A 114 -11.30 -9.17 5.12
C GLY A 114 -11.20 -10.32 6.13
N ARG A 115 -10.88 -11.54 5.69
CA ARG A 115 -10.68 -12.70 6.58
C ARG A 115 -9.38 -12.65 7.37
N ARG A 116 -8.37 -11.90 6.89
CA ARG A 116 -7.08 -11.71 7.56
C ARG A 116 -6.74 -10.21 7.62
N PRO A 117 -6.09 -9.73 8.71
CA PRO A 117 -5.67 -8.34 8.78
C PRO A 117 -4.58 -8.06 7.74
N PHE A 118 -4.67 -6.88 7.10
CA PHE A 118 -3.82 -6.47 5.98
C PHE A 118 -2.32 -6.62 6.27
N TRP A 119 -1.90 -6.19 7.45
CA TRP A 119 -0.50 -6.22 7.88
C TRP A 119 0.08 -7.64 8.03
N GLN A 120 -0.73 -8.59 8.53
CA GLN A 120 -0.30 -10.00 8.62
C GLN A 120 -0.30 -10.71 7.27
N SER A 121 -1.15 -10.26 6.34
CA SER A 121 -1.25 -10.84 5.00
C SER A 121 -0.14 -10.37 4.06
N LEU A 122 0.44 -9.20 4.33
CA LEU A 122 1.63 -8.70 3.66
C LEU A 122 2.95 -9.31 4.17
N ALA A 123 2.88 -10.12 5.23
CA ALA A 123 4.07 -10.61 5.95
C ALA A 123 5.05 -9.46 6.26
N TRP A 124 4.53 -8.27 6.62
CA TRP A 124 5.34 -7.12 7.03
C TRP A 124 5.88 -7.36 8.45
N SER A 125 6.67 -8.42 8.62
CA SER A 125 7.50 -8.63 9.79
C SER A 125 8.91 -8.14 9.45
N TRP A 126 9.49 -7.39 10.37
CA TRP A 126 10.90 -7.05 10.25
C TRP A 126 11.70 -8.36 10.39
N PRO A 127 12.64 -8.65 9.48
CA PRO A 127 13.50 -9.80 9.63
C PRO A 127 14.29 -9.67 10.93
N GLU A 128 14.00 -10.53 11.91
CA GLU A 128 14.64 -10.53 13.23
C GLU A 128 16.15 -10.77 13.14
N ASN A 129 16.60 -11.35 12.03
CA ASN A 129 18.00 -11.67 11.77
C ASN A 129 18.84 -10.46 11.29
N LEU A 130 18.22 -9.32 11.00
CA LEU A 130 18.92 -8.09 10.65
C LEU A 130 18.89 -7.15 11.85
N GLY A 131 20.07 -6.88 12.43
CA GLY A 131 20.19 -5.97 13.58
C GLY A 131 19.53 -4.60 13.33
N PRO A 132 19.06 -3.90 14.38
CA PRO A 132 18.19 -2.72 14.27
C PRO A 132 18.78 -1.62 13.37
N TRP A 133 20.10 -1.47 13.36
CA TRP A 133 20.82 -0.51 12.52
C TRP A 133 20.78 -0.84 11.02
N LYS A 134 20.82 -2.12 10.64
CA LYS A 134 20.73 -2.53 9.23
C LYS A 134 19.30 -2.35 8.70
N ASN A 135 18.30 -2.66 9.52
CA ASN A 135 16.89 -2.44 9.18
C ASN A 135 16.57 -0.95 9.03
N ALA A 136 17.04 -0.11 9.96
CA ALA A 136 16.89 1.34 9.85
C ALA A 136 17.61 1.91 8.62
N GLY A 137 18.82 1.41 8.33
CA GLY A 137 19.60 1.78 7.16
C GLY A 137 18.91 1.44 5.84
N LEU A 138 18.29 0.26 5.72
CA LEU A 138 17.51 -0.12 4.54
C LEU A 138 16.21 0.68 4.42
N ALA A 139 15.48 0.84 5.53
CA ALA A 139 14.20 1.52 5.57
C ALA A 139 14.29 3.01 5.23
N LEU A 140 15.38 3.66 5.65
CA LEU A 140 15.61 5.09 5.37
C LEU A 140 16.51 5.29 4.17
N GLY A 141 17.54 4.47 4.00
CA GLY A 141 18.53 4.62 2.94
C GLY A 141 17.96 4.35 1.56
N LEU A 142 17.08 3.35 1.40
CA LEU A 142 16.47 3.04 0.11
C LEU A 142 15.56 4.18 -0.40
N PRO A 143 14.59 4.71 0.37
CA PRO A 143 13.80 5.85 -0.08
C PRO A 143 14.65 7.12 -0.23
N LEU A 144 15.66 7.34 0.62
CA LEU A 144 16.56 8.48 0.48
C LEU A 144 17.39 8.41 -0.81
N LEU A 145 17.86 7.20 -1.17
CA LEU A 145 18.57 6.96 -2.43
C LEU A 145 17.65 7.20 -3.63
N LEU A 146 16.42 6.68 -3.60
CA LEU A 146 15.43 6.95 -4.64
C LEU A 146 15.12 8.45 -4.76
N LEU A 147 15.00 9.16 -3.64
CA LEU A 147 14.80 10.60 -3.61
C LEU A 147 15.98 11.34 -4.24
N LEU A 148 17.22 10.95 -3.91
CA LEU A 148 18.43 11.51 -4.49
C LEU A 148 18.48 11.30 -6.00
N ILE A 149 18.14 10.10 -6.48
CA ILE A 149 18.06 9.80 -7.91
C ILE A 149 16.99 10.68 -8.58
N GLY A 150 15.80 10.79 -7.97
CA GLY A 150 14.73 11.65 -8.47
C GLY A 150 15.14 13.12 -8.55
N LEU A 151 15.86 13.61 -7.54
CA LEU A 151 16.44 14.96 -7.53
C LEU A 151 17.51 15.13 -8.61
N LEU A 152 18.37 14.13 -8.82
CA LEU A 152 19.40 14.16 -9.85
C LEU A 152 18.77 14.24 -11.25
N ILE A 153 17.74 13.42 -11.50
CA ILE A 153 16.99 13.43 -12.76
C ILE A 153 16.31 14.78 -12.94
N THR A 154 15.66 15.30 -11.90
CA THR A 154 15.01 16.61 -11.93
C THR A 154 16.03 17.74 -12.15
N TYR A 155 17.24 17.63 -11.61
CA TYR A 155 18.30 18.61 -11.84
C TYR A 155 18.83 18.56 -13.28
N PHE A 156 19.00 17.36 -13.86
CA PHE A 156 19.49 17.20 -15.23
C PHE A 156 18.42 17.44 -16.31
N VAL A 157 17.13 17.24 -15.99
CA VAL A 157 16.02 17.28 -16.97
C VAL A 157 15.02 18.41 -16.67
N GLY A 158 14.87 18.82 -15.42
CA GLY A 158 13.84 19.76 -14.92
C GLY A 158 14.27 21.21 -14.98
N GLY A 159 14.41 21.74 -16.19
CA GLY A 159 14.53 23.18 -16.46
C GLY A 159 13.23 23.86 -16.91
N SER A 160 12.12 23.12 -17.03
CA SER A 160 10.85 23.67 -17.51
C SER A 160 9.88 23.89 -16.36
N GLU A 161 9.36 25.13 -16.25
CA GLU A 161 8.24 25.49 -15.37
C GLU A 161 7.19 24.37 -15.35
N THR A 162 6.88 23.87 -14.15
CA THR A 162 5.88 22.82 -14.03
C THR A 162 4.54 23.33 -14.56
N GLU A 163 3.69 22.46 -15.12
CA GLU A 163 2.37 22.92 -15.60
C GLU A 163 1.54 23.57 -14.48
N LEU A 164 1.82 23.18 -13.23
CA LEU A 164 1.27 23.77 -12.03
C LEU A 164 1.80 25.21 -11.81
N ASP A 165 3.09 25.47 -12.01
CA ASP A 165 3.66 26.82 -11.99
C ASP A 165 3.03 27.71 -13.05
N LYS A 166 2.86 27.20 -14.29
CA LYS A 166 2.19 27.93 -15.37
C LYS A 166 0.75 28.28 -15.01
N LEU A 167 0.05 27.36 -14.35
CA LEU A 167 -1.33 27.53 -13.87
C LEU A 167 -1.45 28.61 -12.80
N VAL A 168 -0.49 28.65 -11.86
CA VAL A 168 -0.45 29.62 -10.77
C VAL A 168 -0.08 30.99 -11.34
N ASN A 169 0.92 31.05 -12.21
CA ASN A 169 1.40 32.29 -12.81
C ASN A 169 0.32 32.93 -13.72
N SER A 170 -0.46 32.11 -14.45
CA SER A 170 -1.60 32.61 -15.22
C SER A 170 -2.72 33.16 -14.33
N SER A 171 -2.97 32.56 -13.15
CA SER A 171 -3.97 33.06 -12.20
C SER A 171 -3.53 34.35 -11.50
N TYR A 172 -2.24 34.47 -11.18
CA TYR A 172 -1.68 35.65 -10.53
C TYR A 172 -1.70 36.86 -11.48
N ARG A 173 -1.33 36.66 -12.76
CA ARG A 173 -1.44 37.71 -13.79
C ARG A 173 -2.87 38.17 -14.05
N ALA A 174 -3.87 37.31 -13.89
CA ALA A 174 -5.28 37.67 -14.04
C ALA A 174 -5.82 38.56 -12.90
N ARG A 175 -5.10 38.67 -11.78
CA ARG A 175 -5.48 39.51 -10.63
C ARG A 175 -4.89 40.93 -10.69
N LEU A 176 -3.86 41.15 -11.51
CA LEU A 176 -3.12 42.42 -11.58
C LEU A 176 -3.50 43.27 -12.82
N VAL A 177 -4.50 42.84 -13.60
CA VAL A 177 -5.10 43.61 -14.71
C VAL A 177 -6.53 43.98 -14.33
#